data_AF-A0A133KEG2-F1
#
_entry.id   AF-A0A133KEG2-F1
#
_cell.length_a   1.000
_cell.length_b   1.000
_cell.length_c   1.000
_cell.angle_alpha   90.00
_cell.angle_beta   90.00
_cell.angle_gamma   90.00
#
_symmetry.space_group_name_H-M   'P 1'
#
loop_
_entity.id
_entity.type
_entity.pdbx_description
1 polymer ?
#
loop_
_entity_poly.entity_id
_entity_poly.type
_entity_poly.pdbx_seq_one_letter_code
_entity_poly.pdbx_strand_id
1 'polypeptide(L)' 'MELKELEELSDKLENEAYTLSKAIEVLLYELLPDDNNEKIEQATVITNLILQQAKRVHKVAEDLSTMFFNVKKERGNIIN' A
#
# COMPACT_ATOMS: atom_id res chain seq x y z
N MET A 1 -18.16 14.49 -1.71
CA MET A 1 -16.73 14.29 -1.42
C MET A 1 -15.96 15.14 -2.40
N GLU A 2 -15.17 16.09 -1.89
CA GLU A 2 -14.42 17.05 -2.70
C GLU A 2 -13.08 16.45 -3.16
N LEU A 3 -12.51 16.94 -4.27
CA LEU A 3 -11.26 16.42 -4.86
C LEU A 3 -10.09 16.40 -3.86
N LYS A 4 -10.05 17.38 -2.95
CA LYS A 4 -9.03 17.48 -1.91
C LYS A 4 -9.18 16.39 -0.84
N GLU A 5 -10.41 16.06 -0.46
CA GLU A 5 -10.68 14.96 0.49
C GLU A 5 -10.27 13.62 -0.10
N LEU A 6 -10.44 13.44 -1.41
CA LEU A 6 -10.00 12.25 -2.15
C LEU A 6 -8.47 12.12 -2.22
N GLU A 7 -7.74 13.22 -2.43
CA GLU A 7 -6.27 13.22 -2.35
C GLU A 7 -5.80 12.85 -0.95
N GLU A 8 -6.34 13.48 0.09
CA GLU A 8 -5.95 13.19 1.48
C GLU A 8 -6.25 11.74 1.88
N LEU A 9 -7.34 11.17 1.38
CA LEU A 9 -7.66 9.74 1.55
C LEU A 9 -6.67 8.84 0.80
N SER A 10 -6.27 9.23 -0.42
CA SER A 10 -5.29 8.49 -1.23
C SER A 10 -3.92 8.45 -0.55
N ASP A 11 -3.44 9.60 -0.07
CA ASP A 11 -2.14 9.71 0.59
C ASP A 11 -2.10 8.95 1.93
N LYS A 12 -3.22 8.95 2.68
CA LYS A 12 -3.36 8.14 3.91
C LYS A 12 -3.32 6.65 3.59
N LEU A 13 -4.05 6.22 2.56
CA LEU A 13 -4.11 4.83 2.12
C LEU A 13 -2.73 4.34 1.65
N GLU A 14 -1.99 5.18 0.93
CA GLU A 14 -0.63 4.90 0.50
C GLU A 14 0.31 4.64 1.69
N ASN A 15 0.28 5.53 2.69
CA ASN A 15 1.11 5.45 3.89
C ASN A 15 0.77 4.23 4.77
N GLU A 16 -0.51 3.94 4.96
CA GLU A 16 -0.95 2.76 5.70
C GLU A 16 -0.50 1.47 5.00
N ALA A 17 -0.65 1.40 3.67
CA ALA A 17 -0.22 0.25 2.88
C ALA A 17 1.30 0.05 2.93
N TYR A 18 2.08 1.13 2.84
CA TYR A 18 3.53 1.08 2.99
C TYR A 18 3.94 0.58 4.39
N THR A 19 3.33 1.15 5.45
CA THR A 19 3.62 0.78 6.84
C THR A 19 3.29 -0.69 7.09
N LEU A 20 2.16 -1.17 6.58
CA LEU A 20 1.74 -2.55 6.67
C LEU A 20 2.74 -3.47 5.96
N SER A 21 3.18 -3.10 4.74
CA SER A 21 4.23 -3.83 4.00
C SER A 21 5.50 -3.98 4.83
N LYS A 22 5.92 -2.94 5.56
CA LYS A 22 7.13 -2.98 6.41
C LYS A 22 6.97 -3.84 7.65
N ALA A 23 5.83 -3.78 8.34
CA ALA A 23 5.55 -4.64 9.48
C ALA A 23 5.60 -6.13 9.10
N ILE A 24 5.10 -6.46 7.91
CA ILE A 24 5.08 -7.81 7.35
C ILE A 24 6.48 -8.31 7.00
N GLU A 25 7.34 -7.46 6.41
CA GLU A 25 8.75 -7.78 6.16
C GLU A 25 9.49 -8.12 7.47
N VAL A 26 9.21 -7.38 8.55
CA VAL A 26 9.77 -7.66 9.88
C VAL A 26 9.28 -8.99 10.44
N LEU A 27 7.97 -9.27 10.36
CA LEU A 27 7.40 -10.55 10.81
C LEU A 27 7.99 -11.76 10.08
N LEU A 28 8.26 -11.65 8.76
CA LEU A 28 8.93 -12.70 8.00
C LEU A 28 10.36 -12.95 8.49
N TYR A 29 11.07 -11.88 8.87
CA TYR A 29 12.42 -12.00 9.41
C TYR A 29 12.44 -12.60 10.82
N GLU A 30 11.45 -12.27 11.66
CA GLU A 30 11.32 -12.82 13.02
C GLU A 30 10.83 -14.28 13.04
N LEU A 31 10.19 -14.76 11.98
CA LEU A 31 9.75 -16.15 11.81
C LEU A 31 10.89 -17.13 11.48
N LEU A 32 12.16 -16.72 11.59
CA LEU A 32 13.31 -17.62 11.43
C LEU A 32 13.24 -18.78 12.46
N PRO A 33 13.66 -19.99 12.06
CA PRO A 33 13.13 -21.22 12.65
C PRO A 33 13.70 -21.56 14.03
N ASP A 34 12.80 -21.76 15.00
CA ASP A 34 12.96 -22.75 16.06
C ASP A 34 12.13 -23.99 15.66
N ASP A 35 12.80 -25.15 15.49
CA ASP A 35 12.39 -26.57 15.36
C ASP A 35 10.95 -27.01 14.91
N ASN A 36 10.08 -26.11 14.45
CA ASN A 36 8.66 -26.37 14.17
C ASN A 36 8.27 -25.86 12.78
N ASN A 37 8.87 -26.47 11.75
CA ASN A 37 8.84 -26.03 10.35
C ASN A 37 7.43 -25.81 9.77
N GLU A 38 6.42 -26.60 10.11
CA GLU A 38 5.07 -26.47 9.52
C GLU A 38 4.36 -25.16 9.87
N LYS A 39 4.48 -24.70 11.11
CA LYS A 39 3.85 -23.44 11.55
C LYS A 39 4.55 -22.22 10.96
N ILE A 40 5.86 -22.32 10.79
CA ILE A 40 6.70 -21.28 10.17
C ILE A 40 6.36 -21.16 8.68
N GLU A 41 6.16 -22.27 7.98
CA GLU A 41 5.78 -22.26 6.56
C GLU A 41 4.39 -21.63 6.36
N GLN A 42 3.39 -22.00 7.17
CA GLN A 42 2.06 -21.39 7.13
C GLN A 42 2.09 -19.89 7.43
N ALA A 43 2.84 -19.47 8.46
CA ALA A 43 3.00 -18.06 8.79
C ALA A 43 3.71 -17.30 7.66
N THR A 44 4.71 -17.90 7.02
CA THR A 44 5.41 -17.31 5.87
C THR A 44 4.46 -17.12 4.68
N VAL A 45 3.62 -18.10 4.38
CA VAL A 45 2.62 -18.01 3.30
C VAL A 45 1.62 -16.89 3.57
N ILE A 46 1.05 -16.83 4.78
CA ILE A 46 0.07 -15.80 5.15
C ILE A 46 0.72 -14.41 5.09
N THR A 47 1.90 -14.25 5.66
CA THR A 47 2.62 -12.97 5.70
C THR A 47 2.97 -12.49 4.29
N ASN A 48 3.41 -13.38 3.39
CA ASN A 48 3.60 -13.05 1.98
C ASN A 48 2.30 -12.63 1.28
N LEU A 49 1.17 -13.26 1.60
CA LEU A 49 -0.11 -12.93 1.00
C LEU A 49 -0.57 -11.53 1.42
N ILE A 50 -0.39 -11.18 2.69
CA ILE A 50 -0.67 -9.83 3.20
C ILE A 50 0.31 -8.82 2.57
N LEU A 51 1.59 -9.17 2.37
CA LEU A 51 2.58 -8.32 1.70
C LEU A 51 2.12 -7.92 0.30
N GLN A 52 1.65 -8.90 -0.48
CA GLN A 52 1.18 -8.67 -1.85
C GLN A 52 -0.06 -7.77 -1.87
N GLN A 53 -0.98 -7.94 -0.91
CA GLN A 53 -2.16 -7.10 -0.80
C GLN A 53 -1.80 -5.66 -0.43
N ALA A 54 -0.88 -5.47 0.53
CA ALA A 54 -0.38 -4.15 0.89
C ALA A 54 0.24 -3.44 -0.32
N LYS A 55 1.09 -4.13 -1.11
CA LYS A 55 1.67 -3.59 -2.34
C LYS A 55 0.62 -3.21 -3.38
N ARG A 56 -0.44 -4.00 -3.56
CA ARG A 56 -1.55 -3.67 -4.48
C ARG A 56 -2.28 -2.41 -4.04
N VAL A 57 -2.60 -2.28 -2.76
CA VAL A 57 -3.29 -1.11 -2.21
C VAL A 57 -2.45 0.15 -2.40
N HIS A 58 -1.15 0.06 -2.09
CA HIS A 58 -0.20 1.14 -2.33
C HIS A 58 -0.18 1.58 -3.80
N LYS A 59 -0.12 0.63 -4.75
CA LYS A 59 -0.11 0.96 -6.18
C LYS A 59 -1.39 1.66 -6.64
N VAL A 60 -2.55 1.20 -6.17
CA VAL A 60 -3.84 1.83 -6.50
C VAL A 60 -3.93 3.26 -5.94
N ALA A 61 -3.40 3.49 -4.73
CA ALA A 61 -3.33 4.84 -4.16
C ALA A 61 -2.38 5.76 -4.96
N GLU A 62 -1.23 5.27 -5.40
CA GLU A 62 -0.30 6.02 -6.26
C GLU A 62 -0.96 6.40 -7.60
N ASP A 63 -1.66 5.45 -8.24
CA ASP A 63 -2.35 5.67 -9.51
C ASP A 63 -3.47 6.72 -9.34
N LEU A 64 -4.22 6.67 -8.25
CA LEU A 64 -5.25 7.67 -7.92
C LEU A 64 -4.64 9.06 -7.73
N SER A 65 -3.56 9.18 -6.96
CA SER A 65 -2.86 10.46 -6.74
C SER A 65 -2.37 11.05 -8.07
N THR A 66 -1.81 10.22 -8.94
CA THR A 66 -1.37 10.62 -10.29
C THR A 66 -2.54 11.09 -11.16
N MET A 67 -3.68 10.38 -11.13
CA MET A 67 -4.88 10.79 -11.85
C MET A 67 -5.40 12.15 -11.37
N PHE A 68 -5.42 12.40 -10.06
CA PHE A 68 -5.85 13.68 -9.51
C PHE A 68 -4.92 14.84 -9.91
N PHE A 69 -3.61 14.62 -9.87
CA PHE A 69 -2.63 15.59 -10.35
C PHE A 69 -2.88 15.97 -11.83
N ASN A 70 -3.12 14.97 -12.68
CA ASN A 70 -3.39 15.21 -14.10
C ASN A 70 -4.70 15.98 -14.33
N VAL A 71 -5.78 15.65 -13.60
CA VAL A 71 -7.05 16.39 -13.67
C VAL A 71 -6.87 17.86 -13.25
N LYS A 72 -6.06 18.14 -12.22
CA LYS A 72 -5.73 19.52 -11.83
C LYS A 72 -4.98 20.26 -12.94
N LYS A 73 -3.98 19.61 -13.55
CA LYS A 73 -3.18 20.20 -14.64
C LYS A 73 -4.06 20.55 -15.85
N GLU A 74 -4.95 19.65 -16.25
CA GLU A 74 -5.89 19.90 -17.34
C GLU A 74 -6.86 21.04 -17.04
N ARG A 75 -7.42 21.07 -15.82
CA ARG A 75 -8.29 22.18 -15.39
C ARG A 75 -7.57 23.52 -15.32
N GLY A 76 -6.30 23.54 -14.92
CA GLY A 76 -5.46 24.75 -14.93
C GLY A 76 -5.13 25.25 -16.34
N ASN A 77 -5.04 24.35 -17.32
CA ASN A 77 -4.75 24.68 -18.71
C ASN A 77 -5.98 25.17 -19.50
N ILE A 78 -7.20 24.86 -19.07
CA ILE A 78 -8.45 25.30 -19.74
C ILE A 78 -8.75 26.78 -19.44
N ILE A 79 -8.06 27.40 -18.48
CA ILE A 79 -8.32 28.78 -18.03
C ILE A 79 -7.32 29.80 -18.66
N ASN A 80 -6.38 29.35 -19.49
CA ASN A 80 -5.45 30.24 -20.22
C ASN A 80 -5.75 30.33 -21.71
#